data_AF-A0A895XUE2-F1
#
_entry.id   AF-A0A895XUE2-F1
#
_cell.length_a   1.000
_cell.length_b   1.000
_cell.length_c   1.000
_cell.angle_alpha   90.00
_cell.angle_beta   90.00
_cell.angle_gamma   90.00
#
_symmetry.space_group_name_H-M   'P 1'
#
loop_
_entity.id
_entity.type
_entity.pdbx_description
1 polymer ?
#
loop_
_entity_poly.entity_id
_entity_poly.type
_entity_poly.pdbx_seq_one_letter_code
_entity_poly.pdbx_strand_id
1 'polypeptide(L)'
;MIKQILKVTTATAAAAMIAVSFGATASASSTDSANATGEFNLFVEFNDGSIQSTSVSCPAGSGDPQIIWDSCAQLTAANGHIEAIPADGDMMCTMEVRPATLIAEGTWNGEARSFEHTFSNYCVGLRETGGKLFDSH
;
A
#
# COMPACT_ATOMS: atom_id res chain seq x y z
N MET A 1 52.04 32.40 39.72
CA MET A 1 51.21 31.88 38.61
C MET A 1 51.26 32.88 37.46
N ILE A 2 51.42 32.40 36.24
CA ILE A 2 51.45 33.12 34.94
C ILE A 2 52.77 33.85 34.60
N LYS A 3 53.54 33.23 33.68
CA LYS A 3 54.14 33.80 32.44
C LYS A 3 55.22 32.84 31.92
N GLN A 4 55.20 32.53 30.61
CA GLN A 4 56.30 32.43 29.63
C GLN A 4 55.67 31.94 28.28
N ILE A 5 55.56 32.73 27.21
CA ILE A 5 56.52 33.21 26.19
C ILE A 5 56.38 32.45 24.84
N LEU A 6 56.31 33.26 23.79
CA LEU A 6 56.21 33.08 22.31
C LEU A 6 56.91 31.89 21.63
N LYS A 7 56.33 31.42 20.50
CA LYS A 7 56.78 31.62 19.08
C LYS A 7 55.87 30.83 18.11
N VAL A 8 55.04 31.47 17.29
CA VAL A 8 55.24 31.79 15.85
C VAL A 8 55.84 30.65 15.02
N THR A 9 55.07 30.04 14.11
CA THR A 9 55.36 30.02 12.65
C THR A 9 54.19 29.45 11.84
N THR A 10 53.71 30.23 10.87
CA THR A 10 52.86 29.79 9.77
C THR A 10 53.67 28.94 8.79
N ALA A 11 53.13 27.80 8.35
CA ALA A 11 53.58 27.11 7.14
C ALA A 11 52.38 26.48 6.44
N THR A 12 52.00 27.07 5.31
CA THR A 12 51.08 26.58 4.27
C THR A 12 51.78 25.53 3.41
N ALA A 13 51.16 24.37 3.24
CA ALA A 13 51.22 23.41 2.10
C ALA A 13 50.69 22.05 2.59
N ALA A 14 50.06 21.16 1.85
CA ALA A 14 49.38 21.10 0.57
C ALA A 14 48.77 19.68 0.55
N ALA A 15 47.62 19.51 -0.10
CA ALA A 15 47.11 18.29 -0.72
C ALA A 15 47.05 16.96 0.09
N ALA A 16 45.82 16.51 0.40
CA ALA A 16 45.33 15.18 0.04
C ALA A 16 43.83 15.08 0.39
N MET A 17 42.96 15.40 -0.58
CA MET A 17 41.54 15.05 -0.46
C MET A 17 41.40 13.56 -0.75
N ILE A 18 41.14 12.75 0.27
CA ILE A 18 40.68 11.37 0.10
C ILE A 18 39.16 11.47 -0.09
N ALA A 19 38.73 11.53 -1.35
CA ALA A 19 37.33 11.37 -1.70
C ALA A 19 36.98 9.87 -1.61
N VAL A 20 36.33 9.47 -0.53
CA VAL A 20 35.71 8.14 -0.43
C VAL A 20 34.45 8.16 -1.26
N SER A 21 34.55 7.72 -2.52
CA SER A 21 33.39 7.49 -3.37
C SER A 21 32.72 6.18 -2.96
N PHE A 22 31.76 6.26 -2.03
CA PHE A 22 30.74 5.22 -1.88
C PHE A 22 29.75 5.34 -3.03
N GLY A 23 29.98 4.56 -4.08
CA GLY A 23 28.97 4.28 -5.10
C GLY A 23 27.88 3.42 -4.49
N ALA A 24 26.81 4.04 -4.00
CA ALA A 24 25.57 3.33 -3.70
C ALA A 24 24.87 3.03 -5.03
N THR A 25 25.08 1.84 -5.57
CA THR A 25 24.22 1.30 -6.64
C THR A 25 22.89 0.92 -6.01
N ALA A 26 21.91 1.84 -6.06
CA ALA A 26 20.52 1.52 -5.79
C ALA A 26 19.99 0.68 -6.96
N SER A 27 19.92 -0.65 -6.77
CA SER A 27 19.22 -1.53 -7.69
C SER A 27 17.72 -1.35 -7.48
N ALA A 28 17.06 -0.57 -8.35
CA ALA A 28 15.63 -0.65 -8.51
C ALA A 28 15.33 -1.91 -9.33
N SER A 29 14.96 -3.01 -8.66
CA SER A 29 14.51 -4.23 -9.30
C SER A 29 13.10 -4.04 -9.85
N SER A 30 13.00 -3.55 -11.08
CA SER A 30 11.73 -3.47 -11.81
C SER A 30 11.53 -4.74 -12.63
N THR A 31 11.14 -5.84 -11.99
CA THR A 31 10.81 -7.10 -12.70
C THR A 31 9.67 -7.92 -12.09
N ASP A 32 8.90 -7.38 -11.15
CA ASP A 32 8.01 -8.20 -10.29
C ASP A 32 6.52 -8.18 -10.65
N SER A 33 6.12 -7.45 -11.70
CA SER A 33 4.69 -7.33 -12.04
C SER A 33 4.08 -8.62 -12.62
N ALA A 34 4.89 -9.60 -13.04
CA ALA A 34 4.39 -10.83 -13.65
C ALA A 34 4.08 -11.96 -12.63
N ASN A 35 4.50 -11.83 -11.37
CA ASN A 35 4.23 -12.77 -10.28
C ASN A 35 3.71 -12.08 -9.03
N ALA A 36 3.05 -10.92 -9.19
CA ALA A 36 2.62 -10.16 -8.04
C ALA A 36 1.72 -11.01 -7.14
N THR A 37 2.17 -11.24 -5.90
CA THR A 37 1.52 -12.12 -4.95
C THR A 37 0.94 -11.27 -3.83
N GLY A 38 -0.31 -11.52 -3.48
CA GLY A 38 -1.02 -10.73 -2.48
C GLY A 38 -1.89 -11.60 -1.61
N GLU A 39 -1.95 -11.26 -0.32
CA GLU A 39 -2.80 -11.92 0.67
C GLU A 39 -3.49 -10.84 1.49
N PHE A 40 -4.82 -10.80 1.47
CA PHE A 40 -5.60 -9.82 2.23
C PHE A 40 -6.72 -10.49 3.01
N ASN A 41 -6.86 -10.09 4.27
CA ASN A 41 -8.08 -10.26 5.05
C ASN A 41 -8.91 -8.99 4.90
N LEU A 42 -10.17 -9.15 4.54
CA LEU A 42 -11.10 -8.07 4.29
C LEU A 42 -12.21 -8.13 5.33
N PHE A 43 -12.60 -6.97 5.84
CA PHE A 43 -13.68 -6.83 6.80
C PHE A 43 -14.64 -5.72 6.37
N VAL A 44 -15.92 -5.94 6.66
CA VAL A 44 -16.96 -4.93 6.55
C VAL A 44 -17.65 -4.82 7.91
N GLU A 45 -17.48 -3.70 8.59
CA GLU A 45 -18.19 -3.39 9.82
C GLU A 45 -19.42 -2.53 9.49
N PHE A 46 -20.61 -3.02 9.82
CA PHE A 46 -21.87 -2.34 9.57
C PHE A 46 -22.32 -1.50 10.78
N ASN A 47 -23.19 -0.52 10.54
CA ASN A 47 -23.71 0.37 11.57
C ASN A 47 -24.50 -0.34 12.69
N ASP A 48 -24.96 -1.57 12.46
CA ASP A 48 -25.65 -2.40 13.46
C ASP A 48 -24.67 -3.21 14.34
N GLY A 49 -23.36 -3.06 14.12
CA GLY A 49 -22.30 -3.78 14.82
C GLY A 49 -22.01 -5.16 14.27
N SER A 50 -22.69 -5.60 13.20
CA SER A 50 -22.31 -6.82 12.50
C SER A 50 -21.01 -6.63 11.73
N ILE A 51 -20.19 -7.68 11.69
CA ILE A 51 -18.92 -7.71 10.96
C ILE A 51 -18.95 -8.90 10.01
N GLN A 52 -18.68 -8.64 8.74
CA GLN A 52 -18.42 -9.67 7.73
C GLN A 52 -16.93 -9.73 7.45
N SER A 53 -16.42 -10.93 7.18
CA SER A 53 -15.01 -11.14 6.85
C SER A 53 -14.86 -12.10 5.69
N THR A 54 -13.94 -11.80 4.80
CA THR A 54 -13.51 -12.64 3.69
C THR A 54 -12.00 -12.52 3.49
N SER A 55 -11.44 -13.36 2.64
CA SER A 55 -10.03 -13.33 2.31
C SER A 55 -9.82 -13.48 0.81
N VAL A 56 -8.82 -12.80 0.27
CA VAL A 56 -8.41 -12.94 -1.14
C VAL A 56 -6.91 -13.21 -1.20
N SER A 57 -6.56 -14.22 -1.99
CA SER A 57 -5.19 -14.60 -2.34
C SER A 57 -4.99 -14.37 -3.82
N CYS A 58 -3.88 -13.74 -4.18
CA CYS A 58 -3.53 -13.40 -5.56
C CYS A 58 -2.14 -13.96 -5.92
N PRO A 59 -1.93 -14.42 -7.16
CA PRO A 59 -2.90 -14.43 -8.26
C PRO A 59 -3.99 -15.49 -8.08
N ALA A 60 -5.16 -15.26 -8.69
CA ALA A 60 -6.24 -16.24 -8.70
C ALA A 60 -5.80 -17.56 -9.37
N GLY A 61 -6.16 -18.68 -8.76
CA GLY A 61 -5.87 -20.02 -9.23
C GLY A 61 -6.90 -20.54 -10.24
N SER A 62 -6.52 -21.57 -10.98
CA SER A 62 -7.47 -22.30 -11.83
C SER A 62 -8.54 -22.98 -10.96
N GLY A 63 -9.79 -22.57 -11.11
CA GLY A 63 -10.94 -23.08 -10.33
C GLY A 63 -11.49 -22.08 -9.32
N ASP A 64 -10.82 -20.95 -9.09
CA ASP A 64 -11.34 -19.90 -8.25
C ASP A 64 -12.57 -19.22 -8.89
N PRO A 65 -13.55 -18.78 -8.07
CA PRO A 65 -14.70 -18.02 -8.55
C PRO A 65 -14.30 -16.73 -9.28
N GLN A 66 -15.11 -16.28 -10.24
CA GLN A 66 -14.85 -15.06 -11.02
C GLN A 66 -14.59 -13.83 -10.15
N ILE A 67 -15.25 -13.71 -9.00
CA ILE A 67 -15.04 -12.57 -8.08
C ILE A 67 -13.60 -12.48 -7.56
N ILE A 68 -12.90 -13.60 -7.39
CA ILE A 68 -11.49 -13.64 -6.98
C ILE A 68 -10.60 -13.16 -8.12
N TRP A 69 -10.90 -13.55 -9.37
CA TRP A 69 -10.20 -13.05 -10.55
C TRP A 69 -10.34 -11.53 -10.68
N ASP A 70 -11.56 -11.02 -10.56
CA ASP A 70 -11.83 -9.59 -10.67
C ASP A 70 -11.15 -8.79 -9.54
N SER A 71 -11.19 -9.31 -8.31
CA SER A 71 -10.50 -8.71 -7.16
C SER A 71 -8.98 -8.68 -7.34
N CYS A 72 -8.38 -9.77 -7.79
CA CYS A 72 -6.94 -9.81 -8.06
C CYS A 72 -6.53 -8.91 -9.22
N ALA A 73 -7.37 -8.74 -10.23
CA ALA A 73 -7.13 -7.78 -11.30
C ALA A 73 -7.09 -6.33 -10.77
N GLN A 74 -8.02 -5.97 -9.88
CA GLN A 74 -8.04 -4.65 -9.23
C GLN A 74 -6.81 -4.42 -8.36
N LEU A 75 -6.47 -5.38 -7.49
CA LEU A 75 -5.29 -5.29 -6.64
C LEU A 75 -4.00 -5.21 -7.47
N THR A 76 -3.91 -5.96 -8.57
CA THR A 76 -2.75 -5.92 -9.48
C THR A 76 -2.60 -4.56 -10.13
N ALA A 77 -3.69 -4.00 -10.67
CA ALA A 77 -3.66 -2.67 -11.29
C ALA A 77 -3.25 -1.57 -10.30
N ALA A 78 -3.57 -1.74 -9.02
CA ALA A 78 -3.28 -0.79 -7.96
C ALA A 78 -2.01 -1.11 -7.15
N ASN A 79 -1.23 -2.14 -7.52
CA ASN A 79 -0.08 -2.62 -6.73
C ASN A 79 -0.42 -2.86 -5.24
N GLY A 80 -1.60 -3.42 -4.97
CA GLY A 80 -2.11 -3.70 -3.62
C GLY A 80 -2.52 -2.46 -2.81
N HIS A 81 -2.50 -1.26 -3.40
CA HIS A 81 -3.00 -0.03 -2.76
C HIS A 81 -4.50 0.12 -3.01
N ILE A 82 -5.32 -0.20 -2.02
CA ILE A 82 -6.79 -0.22 -2.18
C ILE A 82 -7.33 1.17 -2.47
N GLU A 83 -6.75 2.21 -1.88
CA GLU A 83 -7.04 3.61 -2.12
C GLU A 83 -6.73 4.08 -3.55
N ALA A 84 -5.94 3.31 -4.31
CA ALA A 84 -5.61 3.58 -5.70
C ALA A 84 -6.49 2.80 -6.71
N ILE A 85 -7.39 1.94 -6.22
CA ILE A 85 -8.37 1.26 -7.08
C ILE A 85 -9.38 2.31 -7.57
N PRO A 86 -9.59 2.45 -8.90
CA PRO A 86 -10.59 3.37 -9.41
C PRO A 86 -12.00 2.97 -8.98
N ALA A 87 -12.85 3.96 -8.71
CA ALA A 87 -14.24 3.71 -8.41
C ALA A 87 -14.97 3.06 -9.60
N ASP A 88 -15.94 2.19 -9.31
CA ASP A 88 -16.83 1.61 -10.31
C ASP A 88 -17.83 2.67 -10.81
N GLY A 89 -17.59 3.18 -12.02
CA GLY A 89 -18.42 4.23 -12.62
C GLY A 89 -19.85 3.79 -12.96
N ASP A 90 -20.11 2.49 -13.06
CA ASP A 90 -21.41 1.94 -13.43
C ASP A 90 -22.28 1.63 -12.20
N MET A 91 -21.68 1.58 -11.01
CA MET A 91 -22.38 1.27 -9.77
C MET A 91 -23.16 2.48 -9.22
N MET A 92 -24.49 2.34 -9.18
CA MET A 92 -25.40 3.35 -8.66
C MET A 92 -25.80 3.04 -7.22
N CYS A 93 -25.56 3.99 -6.32
CA CYS A 93 -25.89 3.85 -4.91
C CYS A 93 -27.02 4.78 -4.47
N THR A 94 -27.79 4.32 -3.48
CA THR A 94 -28.79 5.16 -2.82
C THR A 94 -28.12 6.23 -1.96
N MET A 95 -28.87 7.29 -1.65
CA MET A 95 -28.40 8.40 -0.80
C MET A 95 -28.69 8.14 0.70
N GLU A 96 -28.96 6.90 1.09
CA GLU A 96 -29.20 6.57 2.49
C GLU A 96 -27.92 6.72 3.33
N VAL A 97 -28.07 7.14 4.57
CA VAL A 97 -26.96 7.22 5.52
C VAL A 97 -27.07 6.03 6.48
N ARG A 98 -26.32 4.97 6.15
CA ARG A 98 -26.18 3.76 6.96
C ARG A 98 -24.70 3.36 6.92
N PRO A 99 -23.84 4.00 7.74
CA PRO A 99 -22.40 3.92 7.57
C PRO A 99 -21.88 2.48 7.62
N ALA A 100 -20.83 2.23 6.84
CA ALA A 100 -20.09 0.97 6.89
C ALA A 100 -18.59 1.26 6.80
N THR A 101 -17.80 0.58 7.62
CA THR A 101 -16.34 0.67 7.60
C THR A 101 -15.79 -0.52 6.83
N LEU A 102 -15.05 -0.23 5.77
CA LEU A 102 -14.33 -1.23 4.97
C LEU A 102 -12.89 -1.26 5.43
N ILE A 103 -12.41 -2.45 5.80
CA ILE A 103 -11.07 -2.66 6.35
C ILE A 103 -10.38 -3.75 5.55
N ALA A 104 -9.14 -3.53 5.14
CA ALA A 104 -8.31 -4.56 4.56
C ALA A 104 -6.94 -4.56 5.19
N GLU A 105 -6.47 -5.74 5.55
CA GLU A 105 -5.15 -5.95 6.13
C GLU A 105 -4.46 -7.07 5.36
N GLY A 106 -3.26 -6.83 4.89
CA GLY A 106 -2.60 -7.80 4.05
C GLY A 106 -1.18 -7.45 3.64
N THR A 107 -0.73 -8.16 2.62
CA THR A 107 0.56 -7.92 1.98
C THR A 107 0.42 -7.94 0.48
N TRP A 108 1.28 -7.18 -0.18
CA TRP A 108 1.45 -7.20 -1.63
C TRP A 108 2.94 -7.21 -1.94
N ASN A 109 3.41 -8.23 -2.66
CA ASN A 109 4.83 -8.44 -2.97
C ASN A 109 5.75 -8.37 -1.73
N GLY A 110 5.28 -8.91 -0.61
CA GLY A 110 6.01 -8.94 0.67
C GLY A 110 5.97 -7.63 1.46
N GLU A 111 5.35 -6.57 0.93
CA GLU A 111 5.14 -5.32 1.66
C GLU A 111 3.77 -5.30 2.33
N ALA A 112 3.71 -4.81 3.56
CA ALA A 112 2.44 -4.61 4.25
C ALA A 112 1.56 -3.59 3.52
N ARG A 113 0.26 -3.90 3.46
CA ARG A 113 -0.79 -3.03 2.93
C ARG A 113 -1.95 -3.02 3.94
N SER A 114 -2.50 -1.84 4.17
CA SER A 114 -3.61 -1.64 5.09
C SER A 114 -4.52 -0.56 4.53
N PHE A 115 -5.83 -0.76 4.65
CA PHE A 115 -6.84 0.22 4.27
C PHE A 115 -7.96 0.20 5.31
N GLU A 116 -8.42 1.37 5.70
CA GLU A 116 -9.59 1.53 6.55
C GLU A 116 -10.32 2.81 6.15
N HIS A 117 -11.61 2.70 5.86
CA HIS A 117 -12.43 3.87 5.56
C HIS A 117 -13.91 3.62 5.89
N THR A 118 -14.54 4.59 6.57
CA THR A 118 -15.98 4.60 6.82
C THR A 118 -16.72 5.40 5.75
N PHE A 119 -17.58 4.71 4.99
CA PHE A 119 -18.38 5.32 3.93
C PHE A 119 -19.79 5.66 4.41
N SER A 120 -20.50 6.53 3.66
CA SER A 120 -21.88 6.92 3.98
C SER A 120 -22.86 5.74 3.98
N ASN A 121 -22.60 4.76 3.13
CA ASN A 121 -23.23 3.44 3.15
C ASN A 121 -22.33 2.40 2.46
N TYR A 122 -22.64 1.12 2.67
CA TYR A 122 -21.87 0.00 2.11
C TYR A 122 -21.76 0.05 0.58
N CYS A 123 -22.85 0.38 -0.13
CA CYS A 123 -22.81 0.50 -1.60
C CYS A 123 -21.77 1.54 -2.05
N VAL A 124 -21.75 2.72 -1.44
CA VAL A 124 -20.75 3.75 -1.76
C VAL A 124 -19.35 3.21 -1.49
N GLY A 125 -19.13 2.51 -0.38
CA GLY A 125 -17.85 1.87 -0.11
C GLY A 125 -17.43 0.85 -1.16
N LEU A 126 -18.35 -0.02 -1.60
CA LEU A 126 -18.11 -0.94 -2.72
C LEU A 126 -17.70 -0.16 -3.97
N ARG A 127 -18.49 0.84 -4.36
CA ARG A 127 -18.22 1.66 -5.55
C ARG A 127 -16.82 2.26 -5.50
N GLU A 128 -16.48 2.97 -4.42
CA GLU A 128 -15.20 3.67 -4.29
C GLU A 128 -13.99 2.72 -4.22
N THR A 129 -14.22 1.44 -3.92
CA THR A 129 -13.18 0.39 -3.89
C THR A 129 -13.25 -0.57 -5.10
N GLY A 130 -13.87 -0.12 -6.20
CA GLY A 130 -13.92 -0.85 -7.47
C GLY A 130 -15.03 -1.90 -7.59
N GLY A 131 -15.86 -2.08 -6.56
CA GLY A 131 -17.10 -2.86 -6.63
C GLY A 131 -16.93 -4.38 -6.66
N LYS A 132 -15.71 -4.90 -6.50
CA LYS A 132 -15.42 -6.35 -6.50
C LYS A 132 -14.71 -6.80 -5.24
N LEU A 133 -13.66 -6.08 -4.85
CA LEU A 133 -12.80 -6.48 -3.73
C LEU A 133 -13.56 -6.78 -2.43
N PHE A 134 -14.50 -5.91 -2.05
CA PHE A 134 -15.30 -6.04 -0.83
C PHE A 134 -16.71 -6.59 -1.05
N ASP A 135 -17.02 -7.07 -2.25
CA ASP A 135 -18.33 -7.64 -2.55
C ASP A 135 -18.40 -9.08 -2.03
N SER A 136 -19.30 -9.31 -1.07
CA SER A 136 -19.47 -10.58 -0.37
C SER A 136 -20.64 -11.43 -0.89
N HIS A 137 -21.24 -11.06 -2.03
CA HIS A 137 -22.45 -11.70 -2.59
C HIS A 137 -22.18 -12.67 -3.74
#